data_AF-A0A536CSI9-F1
#
_entry.id   AF-A0A536CSI9-F1
#
_cell.length_a   1.000
_cell.length_b   1.000
_cell.length_c   1.000
_cell.angle_alpha   90.00
_cell.angle_beta   90.00
_cell.angle_gamma   90.00
#
_symmetry.space_group_name_H-M   'P 1'
#
loop_
_entity.id
_entity.type
_entity.pdbx_description
1 polymer ?
#
loop_
_entity_poly.entity_id
_entity_poly.type
_entity_poly.pdbx_seq_one_letter_code
_entity_poly.pdbx_strand_id
1 'polypeptide(L)'
;MGKHGWGSPRHRLDHLHQERWRMSTNPPIGERRHGPGRRAGEVAGSSATPPLVLCPNCESTVPAGEFCGHCGTHLRTSDPARRNAFAAMPNEPVVHLNVISTLLPHLPHRRGGPFRWALIAGLLLILLLAALHLFAPATVAAAVLLPALYLLYLYEVEVYADEPWLLIGATMVAGGVLGFVFTQVVGSAASALDLTGDSSGAFALQAIAIPIVGQLLMLAGPLALYVLRGRYREPLDGLTFGAASALGFSLATELTTLWPLLG
;
A
#
# COMPACT_ATOMS: atom_id res chain seq x y z
N MET A 1 43.40 50.37 -25.86
CA MET A 1 43.25 49.37 -26.94
C MET A 1 43.75 48.02 -26.38
N GLY A 2 42.90 47.05 -26.01
CA GLY A 2 42.35 45.93 -26.82
C GLY A 2 42.60 44.64 -26.00
N LYS A 3 41.64 44.06 -25.27
CA LYS A 3 40.54 43.11 -25.60
C LYS A 3 40.96 41.69 -26.07
N HIS A 4 40.25 40.70 -25.49
CA HIS A 4 40.01 39.30 -25.93
C HIS A 4 41.16 38.31 -25.70
N GLY A 5 40.99 37.08 -25.21
CA GLY A 5 39.84 36.17 -25.15
C GLY A 5 40.37 34.80 -25.59
N TRP A 6 40.53 33.85 -24.66
CA TRP A 6 41.05 32.51 -24.98
C TRP A 6 39.92 31.50 -25.04
N GLY A 7 39.65 31.03 -26.25
CA GLY A 7 38.77 29.90 -26.56
C GLY A 7 39.57 28.60 -26.75
N SER A 8 38.91 27.51 -26.37
CA SER A 8 39.23 26.08 -26.51
C SER A 8 40.06 25.65 -27.74
N PRO A 9 40.77 24.51 -27.60
CA PRO A 9 40.71 23.47 -28.61
C PRO A 9 40.09 22.17 -28.07
N ARG A 10 39.18 21.62 -28.85
CA ARG A 10 38.56 20.30 -28.70
C ARG A 10 39.63 19.21 -28.91
N HIS A 11 39.77 18.30 -27.96
CA HIS A 11 40.41 17.00 -28.20
C HIS A 11 39.39 15.88 -28.27
N ARG A 12 39.66 15.00 -29.22
CA ARG A 12 38.82 13.97 -29.82
C ARG A 12 39.31 12.59 -29.32
N LEU A 13 38.39 11.63 -29.24
CA LEU A 13 38.54 10.16 -29.03
C LEU A 13 38.64 9.78 -27.53
N ASP A 14 37.88 8.82 -26.99
CA ASP A 14 37.93 7.39 -27.35
C ASP A 14 36.57 6.64 -27.26
N HIS A 15 36.23 5.94 -28.34
CA HIS A 15 35.02 5.12 -28.54
C HIS A 15 35.19 3.64 -28.11
N LEU A 16 36.23 3.28 -27.36
CA LEU A 16 36.59 1.88 -27.12
C LEU A 16 36.08 1.29 -25.79
N HIS A 17 35.26 2.01 -25.02
CA HIS A 17 34.75 1.53 -23.73
C HIS A 17 33.28 1.06 -23.72
N GLN A 18 32.53 1.20 -24.81
CA GLN A 18 31.10 0.85 -24.86
C GLN A 18 30.80 -0.60 -25.29
N GLU A 19 31.74 -1.31 -25.93
CA GLU A 19 31.45 -2.67 -26.43
C GLU A 19 31.56 -3.78 -25.37
N ARG A 20 32.10 -3.48 -24.18
CA ARG A 20 32.30 -4.47 -23.10
C ARG A 20 31.07 -4.72 -22.22
N TRP A 21 29.94 -4.09 -22.50
CA TRP A 21 28.69 -4.27 -21.76
C TRP A 21 27.61 -5.05 -22.55
N ARG A 22 27.93 -5.55 -23.76
CA ARG A 22 26.97 -6.26 -24.63
C ARG A 22 27.06 -7.79 -24.64
N MET A 23 27.84 -8.40 -23.75
CA MET A 23 27.91 -9.87 -23.61
C MET A 23 27.99 -10.26 -22.15
N SER A 24 27.18 -11.25 -21.75
CA SER A 24 26.97 -11.78 -20.38
C SER A 24 25.84 -11.04 -19.64
N THR A 25 24.63 -11.55 -19.42
CA THR A 25 24.14 -12.93 -19.27
C THR A 25 22.63 -13.00 -19.55
N ASN A 26 22.21 -13.86 -20.48
CA ASN A 26 20.82 -14.31 -20.61
C ASN A 26 20.53 -15.38 -19.54
N PRO A 27 19.50 -15.25 -18.69
CA PRO A 27 18.94 -16.40 -17.98
C PRO A 27 17.99 -17.17 -18.91
N PRO A 28 17.81 -18.49 -18.72
CA PRO A 28 16.91 -19.28 -19.56
C PRO A 28 15.46 -18.87 -19.27
N ILE A 29 14.75 -18.46 -20.32
CA ILE A 29 13.32 -18.14 -20.28
C ILE A 29 12.57 -19.44 -20.05
N GLY A 30 12.17 -19.69 -18.79
CA GLY A 30 11.23 -20.73 -18.45
C GLY A 30 9.90 -20.51 -19.18
N GLU A 31 9.43 -21.57 -19.82
CA GLU A 31 8.18 -21.67 -20.57
C GLU A 31 6.98 -21.23 -19.70
N ARG A 32 6.62 -19.94 -19.73
CA ARG A 32 5.37 -19.45 -19.15
C ARG A 32 4.22 -19.97 -19.99
N ARG A 33 3.62 -21.09 -19.56
CA ARG A 33 2.34 -21.59 -20.09
C ARG A 33 1.31 -20.47 -20.10
N HIS A 34 1.09 -19.88 -21.27
CA HIS A 34 -0.02 -18.98 -21.53
C HIS A 34 -1.31 -19.80 -21.46
N GLY A 35 -2.03 -19.68 -20.34
CA GLY A 35 -3.45 -20.03 -20.31
C GLY A 35 -4.23 -19.14 -21.27
N PRO A 36 -5.44 -19.53 -21.73
CA PRO A 36 -6.18 -18.80 -22.75
C PRO A 36 -6.74 -17.51 -22.15
N GLY A 37 -5.90 -16.47 -22.12
CA GLY A 37 -6.31 -15.09 -21.89
C GLY A 37 -7.11 -14.64 -23.11
N ARG A 38 -8.34 -14.14 -22.87
CA ARG A 38 -9.12 -13.47 -23.90
C ARG A 38 -8.28 -12.30 -24.42
N ARG A 39 -7.94 -12.35 -25.71
CA ARG A 39 -7.14 -11.37 -26.44
C ARG A 39 -7.66 -9.96 -26.17
N ALA A 40 -6.93 -9.20 -25.35
CA ALA A 40 -6.87 -7.76 -25.55
C ALA A 40 -6.14 -7.58 -26.87
N GLY A 41 -6.85 -7.03 -27.86
CA GLY A 41 -6.36 -6.90 -29.22
C GLY A 41 -4.99 -6.24 -29.26
N GLU A 42 -4.09 -6.88 -29.98
CA GLU A 42 -2.81 -6.34 -30.39
C GLU A 42 -3.06 -5.12 -31.27
N VAL A 43 -3.03 -3.92 -30.67
CA VAL A 43 -2.92 -2.68 -31.44
C VAL A 43 -1.43 -2.43 -31.63
N ALA A 44 -0.87 -3.12 -32.63
CA ALA A 44 0.38 -2.73 -33.25
C ALA A 44 0.26 -1.27 -33.73
N GLY A 45 1.38 -0.55 -33.65
CA GLY A 45 1.46 0.91 -33.69
C GLY A 45 0.60 1.59 -34.77
N SER A 46 -0.23 2.51 -34.30
CA SER A 46 -0.70 3.65 -35.08
C SER A 46 -1.09 4.75 -34.10
N SER A 47 -0.52 5.93 -34.26
CA SER A 47 -1.09 7.19 -33.76
C SER A 47 -2.40 7.52 -34.49
N ALA A 48 -3.31 6.53 -34.60
CA ALA A 48 -4.62 6.72 -35.15
C ALA A 48 -5.45 7.39 -34.08
N THR A 49 -5.84 8.64 -34.34
CA THR A 49 -6.91 9.29 -33.59
C THR A 49 -8.09 8.32 -33.54
N PRO A 50 -8.55 7.90 -32.36
CA PRO A 50 -9.69 7.00 -32.24
C PRO A 50 -10.90 7.60 -32.99
N PRO A 51 -11.72 6.77 -33.65
CA PRO A 51 -12.88 7.26 -34.38
C PRO A 51 -13.77 8.07 -33.43
N LEU A 52 -14.26 9.22 -33.88
CA LEU A 52 -15.10 10.08 -33.07
C LEU A 52 -16.56 9.59 -33.15
N VAL A 53 -17.25 9.62 -32.00
CA VAL A 53 -18.67 9.28 -31.87
C VAL A 53 -19.41 10.42 -31.19
N LEU A 54 -20.67 10.62 -31.57
CA LEU A 54 -21.55 11.61 -30.94
C LEU A 54 -22.14 11.02 -29.66
N CYS A 55 -21.99 11.71 -28.54
CA CYS A 55 -22.61 11.27 -27.28
C CYS A 55 -24.14 11.43 -27.34
N PRO A 56 -24.94 10.39 -27.08
CA PRO A 56 -26.41 10.47 -27.12
C PRO A 56 -27.03 11.28 -25.98
N ASN A 57 -26.25 11.67 -24.96
CA ASN A 57 -26.76 12.40 -23.79
C ASN A 57 -26.39 13.89 -23.79
N CYS A 58 -25.13 14.24 -24.12
CA CYS A 58 -24.66 15.63 -24.12
C CYS A 58 -24.30 16.16 -25.51
N GLU A 59 -24.48 15.35 -26.55
CA GLU A 59 -24.24 15.70 -27.96
C GLU A 59 -22.80 16.15 -28.27
N SER A 60 -21.86 15.93 -27.35
CA SER A 60 -20.45 16.19 -27.61
C SER A 60 -19.84 15.09 -28.49
N THR A 61 -19.02 15.51 -29.45
CA THR A 61 -18.20 14.63 -30.27
C THR A 61 -16.98 14.20 -29.48
N VAL A 62 -16.89 12.92 -29.11
CA VAL A 62 -15.84 12.37 -28.26
C VAL A 62 -15.14 11.17 -28.93
N PRO A 63 -13.88 10.87 -28.59
CA PRO A 63 -13.24 9.60 -28.95
C PRO A 63 -14.12 8.38 -28.63
N ALA A 64 -14.17 7.40 -29.54
CA ALA A 64 -14.85 6.14 -29.30
C ALA A 64 -14.27 5.44 -28.05
N GLY A 65 -15.17 5.07 -27.14
CA GLY A 65 -14.88 4.37 -25.90
C GLY A 65 -16.17 3.83 -25.28
N GLU A 66 -16.06 3.21 -24.10
CA GLU A 66 -17.24 2.75 -23.36
C GLU A 66 -17.99 3.92 -22.68
N PHE A 67 -17.28 5.01 -22.34
CA PHE A 67 -17.83 6.18 -21.65
C PHE A 67 -17.52 7.48 -22.40
N CYS A 68 -18.43 8.45 -22.29
CA CYS A 68 -18.23 9.79 -22.82
C CYS A 68 -17.19 10.54 -21.97
N GLY A 69 -16.11 11.04 -22.58
CA GLY A 69 -15.11 11.84 -21.88
C GLY A 69 -15.58 13.22 -21.40
N HIS A 70 -16.74 13.70 -21.88
CA HIS A 70 -17.29 15.00 -21.53
C HIS A 70 -18.34 14.92 -20.40
N CYS A 71 -19.42 14.17 -20.59
CA CYS A 71 -20.49 14.03 -19.59
C CYS A 71 -20.45 12.72 -18.79
N GLY A 72 -19.62 11.76 -19.20
CA GLY A 72 -19.46 10.50 -18.50
C GLY A 72 -20.53 9.43 -18.78
N THR A 73 -21.55 9.68 -19.59
CA THR A 73 -22.56 8.65 -19.97
C THR A 73 -21.92 7.42 -20.62
N HIS A 74 -22.48 6.24 -20.37
CA HIS A 74 -22.09 5.02 -21.08
C HIS A 74 -22.55 5.09 -22.55
N LEU A 75 -21.62 5.04 -23.50
CA LEU A 75 -21.88 5.35 -24.91
C LEU A 75 -22.68 4.26 -25.63
N ARG A 76 -22.66 3.01 -25.15
CA ARG A 76 -23.39 1.89 -25.77
C ARG A 76 -24.85 1.74 -25.29
N THR A 77 -25.12 2.15 -24.05
CA THR A 77 -26.43 1.96 -23.41
C THR A 77 -27.15 3.27 -23.15
N SER A 78 -26.49 4.41 -23.40
CA SER A 78 -27.03 5.75 -23.17
C SER A 78 -27.54 5.95 -21.74
N ASP A 79 -26.93 5.28 -20.76
CA ASP A 79 -27.31 5.40 -19.35
C ASP A 79 -26.48 6.50 -18.66
N PRO A 80 -27.06 7.68 -18.34
CA PRO A 80 -26.38 8.74 -17.60
C PRO A 80 -26.20 8.42 -16.11
N ALA A 81 -27.11 7.60 -15.54
CA ALA A 81 -27.03 7.19 -14.15
C ALA A 81 -25.95 6.13 -13.94
N ARG A 82 -25.47 5.51 -15.03
CA ARG A 82 -24.39 4.50 -15.03
C ARG A 82 -24.62 3.45 -13.96
N ARG A 83 -25.87 3.02 -13.80
CA ARG A 83 -26.26 2.25 -12.61
C ARG A 83 -25.56 0.92 -12.54
N ASN A 84 -25.04 0.40 -13.66
CA ASN A 84 -24.41 -0.91 -13.78
C ASN A 84 -22.98 -0.87 -14.38
N ALA A 85 -22.35 0.30 -14.55
CA ALA A 85 -21.05 0.40 -15.20
C ALA A 85 -20.20 1.57 -14.64
N PHE A 86 -19.05 1.25 -14.05
CA PHE A 86 -18.07 2.21 -13.54
C PHE A 86 -16.88 2.34 -14.50
N ALA A 87 -16.30 3.54 -14.64
CA ALA A 87 -15.23 3.79 -15.61
C ALA A 87 -13.95 2.97 -15.34
N ALA A 88 -13.60 2.76 -14.06
CA ALA A 88 -12.49 1.90 -13.70
C ALA A 88 -12.87 0.40 -13.66
N MET A 89 -14.18 0.08 -13.61
CA MET A 89 -14.69 -1.28 -13.48
C MET A 89 -16.01 -1.43 -14.25
N PRO A 90 -15.97 -1.77 -15.56
CA PRO A 90 -17.14 -1.77 -16.44
C PRO A 90 -18.28 -2.71 -16.04
N ASN A 91 -18.01 -3.65 -15.12
CA ASN A 91 -18.97 -4.64 -14.64
C ASN A 91 -19.53 -4.31 -13.24
N GLU A 92 -19.14 -3.18 -12.63
CA GLU A 92 -19.60 -2.80 -11.29
C GLU A 92 -20.53 -1.56 -11.35
N PRO A 93 -21.67 -1.58 -10.65
CA PRO A 93 -22.59 -0.46 -10.56
C PRO A 93 -22.00 0.76 -9.80
N VAL A 94 -22.17 1.98 -10.33
CA VAL A 94 -21.71 3.24 -9.68
C VAL A 94 -22.32 3.46 -8.29
N VAL A 95 -23.47 2.84 -8.03
CA VAL A 95 -24.25 3.04 -6.79
C VAL A 95 -23.83 2.07 -5.67
N HIS A 96 -22.97 1.08 -5.95
CA HIS A 96 -22.42 0.23 -4.90
C HIS A 96 -21.04 0.74 -4.48
N LEU A 97 -20.97 1.34 -3.28
CA LEU A 97 -19.71 1.43 -2.55
C LEU A 97 -19.28 0.02 -2.14
N ASN A 98 -18.50 -0.63 -2.98
CA ASN A 98 -17.84 -1.86 -2.58
C ASN A 98 -16.59 -1.48 -1.78
N VAL A 99 -16.60 -1.77 -0.47
CA VAL A 99 -15.50 -1.49 0.48
C VAL A 99 -14.14 -1.92 -0.07
N ILE A 100 -14.13 -2.95 -0.91
CA ILE A 100 -12.92 -3.52 -1.51
C ILE A 100 -12.40 -2.66 -2.69
N SER A 101 -13.26 -2.14 -3.56
CA SER A 101 -12.83 -1.32 -4.70
C SER A 101 -12.49 0.12 -4.28
N THR A 102 -13.08 0.60 -3.17
CA THR A 102 -12.71 1.89 -2.56
C THR A 102 -11.44 1.85 -1.73
N LEU A 103 -11.16 0.76 -0.99
CA LEU A 103 -9.91 0.64 -0.23
C LEU A 103 -8.72 0.16 -1.07
N LEU A 104 -8.93 -0.66 -2.11
CA LEU A 104 -7.85 -1.28 -2.89
C LEU A 104 -8.07 -1.11 -4.42
N PRO A 105 -7.88 0.11 -4.98
CA PRO A 105 -8.06 0.38 -6.41
C PRO A 105 -7.04 -0.31 -7.32
N HIS A 106 -6.01 -0.97 -6.76
CA HIS A 106 -4.89 -1.56 -7.52
C HIS A 106 -4.79 -3.09 -7.42
N LEU A 107 -5.74 -3.77 -6.76
CA LEU A 107 -5.76 -5.23 -6.80
C LEU A 107 -6.14 -5.72 -8.21
N PRO A 108 -5.28 -6.46 -8.92
CA PRO A 108 -5.66 -7.09 -10.17
C PRO A 108 -6.82 -8.06 -9.89
N HIS A 109 -7.98 -7.78 -10.47
CA HIS A 109 -9.26 -8.47 -10.26
C HIS A 109 -9.23 -10.02 -10.38
N ARG A 110 -8.14 -10.60 -10.89
CA ARG A 110 -7.93 -12.06 -10.98
C ARG A 110 -7.29 -12.70 -9.74
N ARG A 111 -6.76 -11.92 -8.79
CA ARG A 111 -5.97 -12.42 -7.64
C ARG A 111 -6.47 -11.99 -6.26
N GLY A 112 -7.62 -11.32 -6.16
CA GLY A 112 -8.22 -10.94 -4.87
C GLY A 112 -8.83 -12.09 -4.03
N GLY A 113 -8.78 -13.34 -4.53
CA GLY A 113 -9.35 -14.51 -3.86
C GLY A 113 -8.72 -14.84 -2.50
N PRO A 114 -7.38 -14.99 -2.41
CA PRO A 114 -6.69 -15.33 -1.18
C PRO A 114 -6.91 -14.29 -0.08
N PHE A 115 -6.85 -13.00 -0.41
CA PHE A 115 -7.11 -11.90 0.54
C PHE A 115 -8.52 -11.97 1.13
N ARG A 116 -9.54 -12.20 0.28
CA ARG A 116 -10.94 -12.33 0.72
C ARG A 116 -11.11 -13.53 1.63
N TRP A 117 -10.56 -14.68 1.26
CA TRP A 117 -10.61 -15.88 2.08
C TRP A 117 -9.88 -15.71 3.41
N ALA A 118 -8.72 -15.05 3.42
CA ALA A 118 -7.99 -14.74 4.65
C ALA A 118 -8.78 -13.81 5.57
N LEU A 119 -9.42 -12.77 5.02
CA LEU A 119 -10.25 -11.84 5.78
C LEU A 119 -11.49 -12.55 6.37
N ILE A 120 -12.20 -13.33 5.56
CA ILE A 120 -13.37 -14.09 6.03
C ILE A 120 -12.96 -15.12 7.07
N ALA A 121 -11.90 -15.89 6.83
CA ALA A 121 -11.42 -16.91 7.76
C ALA A 121 -10.96 -16.29 9.08
N GLY A 122 -10.21 -15.18 9.03
CA GLY A 122 -9.77 -14.46 10.23
C GLY A 122 -10.94 -13.89 11.02
N LEU A 123 -11.91 -13.28 10.35
CA LEU A 123 -13.12 -12.77 11.00
C LEU A 123 -13.94 -13.90 11.65
N LEU A 124 -14.14 -15.01 10.94
CA LEU A 124 -14.83 -16.18 11.48
C LEU A 124 -14.10 -16.78 12.68
N LEU A 125 -12.76 -16.83 12.64
CA LEU A 125 -11.95 -17.29 13.76
C LEU A 125 -12.15 -16.40 15.00
N ILE A 126 -12.12 -15.08 14.83
CA ILE A 126 -12.35 -14.12 15.93
C ILE A 126 -13.76 -14.30 16.50
N LEU A 127 -14.78 -14.40 15.63
CA LEU A 127 -16.17 -14.60 16.05
C LEU A 127 -16.37 -15.93 16.77
N LEU A 128 -15.71 -17.00 16.32
CA LEU A 128 -15.75 -18.30 16.96
C LEU A 128 -15.12 -18.25 18.37
N LEU A 129 -13.93 -17.65 18.50
CA LEU A 129 -13.26 -17.47 19.79
C LEU A 129 -14.12 -16.63 20.75
N ALA A 130 -14.71 -15.54 20.26
CA ALA A 130 -15.63 -14.71 21.02
C ALA A 130 -16.89 -15.47 21.46
N ALA A 131 -17.48 -16.30 20.59
CA ALA A 131 -18.63 -17.14 20.92
C ALA A 131 -18.31 -18.19 21.99
N LEU A 132 -17.07 -18.69 22.01
CA LEU A 132 -16.56 -19.59 23.05
C LEU A 132 -16.17 -18.86 24.35
N HIS A 133 -16.42 -17.54 24.45
CA HIS A 133 -16.01 -16.69 25.57
C HIS A 133 -14.50 -16.65 25.81
N LEU A 134 -13.71 -16.98 24.79
CA LEU A 134 -12.26 -16.90 24.82
C LEU A 134 -11.82 -15.51 24.37
N PHE A 135 -12.12 -14.49 25.20
CA PHE A 135 -11.90 -13.08 24.84
C PHE A 135 -10.42 -12.72 24.63
N ALA A 136 -9.52 -13.20 25.49
CA ALA A 136 -8.08 -12.93 25.36
C ALA A 136 -7.46 -13.46 24.05
N PRO A 137 -7.68 -14.72 23.63
CA PRO A 137 -7.18 -15.15 22.32
C PRO A 137 -7.97 -14.51 21.16
N ALA A 138 -9.24 -14.12 21.35
CA ALA A 138 -9.99 -13.39 20.32
C ALA A 138 -9.39 -12.02 20.03
N THR A 139 -8.96 -11.27 21.05
CA THR A 139 -8.28 -9.97 20.88
C THR A 139 -6.91 -10.16 20.24
N VAL A 140 -6.12 -11.14 20.68
CA VAL A 140 -4.84 -11.48 20.01
C VAL A 140 -5.04 -11.82 18.54
N ALA A 141 -6.06 -12.62 18.21
CA ALA A 141 -6.38 -12.95 16.83
C ALA A 141 -6.76 -11.69 16.01
N ALA A 142 -7.52 -10.77 16.59
CA ALA A 142 -7.88 -9.50 15.96
C ALA A 142 -6.66 -8.60 15.73
N ALA A 143 -5.78 -8.48 16.72
CA ALA A 143 -4.53 -7.73 16.66
C ALA A 143 -3.61 -8.23 15.54
N VAL A 144 -3.52 -9.55 15.37
CA VAL A 144 -2.68 -10.20 14.34
C VAL A 144 -3.31 -10.15 12.96
N LEU A 145 -4.64 -10.13 12.86
CA LEU A 145 -5.35 -10.20 11.57
C LEU A 145 -4.97 -9.05 10.63
N LEU A 146 -4.97 -7.81 11.11
CA LEU A 146 -4.65 -6.65 10.29
C LEU A 146 -3.20 -6.66 9.75
N PRO A 147 -2.17 -6.84 10.59
CA PRO A 147 -0.79 -6.99 10.10
C PRO A 147 -0.62 -8.17 9.14
N ALA A 148 -1.26 -9.30 9.40
CA ALA A 148 -1.20 -10.46 8.50
C ALA A 148 -1.84 -10.16 7.14
N LEU A 149 -3.01 -9.51 7.12
CA LEU A 149 -3.67 -9.07 5.88
C LEU A 149 -2.84 -8.04 5.12
N TYR A 150 -2.15 -7.14 5.82
CA TYR A 150 -1.26 -6.17 5.21
C TYR A 150 -0.05 -6.82 4.52
N LEU A 151 0.60 -7.77 5.19
CA LEU A 151 1.69 -8.55 4.59
C LEU A 151 1.20 -9.39 3.40
N LEU A 152 0.03 -10.01 3.51
CA LEU A 152 -0.60 -10.75 2.41
C LEU A 152 -0.93 -9.83 1.23
N TYR A 153 -1.44 -8.63 1.49
CA TYR A 153 -1.71 -7.62 0.46
C TYR A 153 -0.43 -7.26 -0.31
N LEU A 154 0.65 -6.95 0.40
CA LEU A 154 1.92 -6.61 -0.25
C LEU A 154 2.56 -7.79 -0.99
N TYR A 155 2.36 -9.00 -0.50
CA TYR A 155 2.76 -10.22 -1.21
C TYR A 155 2.00 -10.39 -2.53
N GLU A 156 0.67 -10.19 -2.53
CA GLU A 156 -0.18 -10.44 -3.71
C GLU A 156 -0.08 -9.32 -4.77
N VAL A 157 0.08 -8.07 -4.35
CA VAL A 157 0.20 -6.91 -5.26
C VAL A 157 1.58 -6.85 -5.91
N GLU A 158 2.56 -7.64 -5.41
CA GLU A 158 3.90 -7.75 -5.98
C GLU A 158 4.51 -6.35 -6.23
N VAL A 159 4.28 -5.41 -5.28
CA VAL A 159 4.62 -3.98 -5.43
C VAL A 159 6.09 -3.77 -5.78
N TYR A 160 6.98 -4.68 -5.36
CA TYR A 160 8.36 -4.67 -5.81
C TYR A 160 8.80 -6.07 -6.24
N ALA A 161 9.10 -6.21 -7.53
CA ALA A 161 9.40 -7.47 -8.18
C ALA A 161 10.74 -8.10 -7.77
N ASP A 162 11.66 -7.33 -7.19
CA ASP A 162 13.06 -7.76 -7.12
C ASP A 162 13.61 -8.07 -5.71
N GLU A 163 13.16 -7.46 -4.59
CA GLU A 163 13.39 -7.94 -3.18
C GLU A 163 12.95 -6.91 -2.09
N PRO A 164 11.66 -6.87 -1.69
CA PRO A 164 11.19 -5.93 -0.66
C PRO A 164 10.60 -6.55 0.62
N TRP A 165 10.14 -7.81 0.62
CA TRP A 165 9.31 -8.34 1.71
C TRP A 165 10.09 -8.48 3.03
N LEU A 166 11.39 -8.82 2.95
CA LEU A 166 12.30 -8.83 4.09
C LEU A 166 12.48 -7.42 4.68
N LEU A 167 12.52 -6.39 3.83
CA LEU A 167 12.66 -5.01 4.28
C LEU A 167 11.38 -4.52 4.96
N ILE A 168 10.22 -4.80 4.38
CA ILE A 168 8.91 -4.49 4.98
C ILE A 168 8.74 -5.25 6.30
N GLY A 169 9.07 -6.54 6.32
CA GLY A 169 9.08 -7.35 7.53
C GLY A 169 10.02 -6.77 8.59
N ALA A 170 11.22 -6.35 8.20
CA ALA A 170 12.17 -5.70 9.11
C ALA A 170 11.64 -4.36 9.65
N THR A 171 10.95 -3.55 8.84
CA THR A 171 10.31 -2.32 9.33
C THR A 171 9.19 -2.58 10.32
N MET A 172 8.41 -3.63 10.09
CA MET A 172 7.35 -4.04 10.99
C MET A 172 7.93 -4.59 12.29
N VAL A 173 8.98 -5.40 12.22
CA VAL A 173 9.70 -5.89 13.41
C VAL A 173 10.34 -4.73 14.17
N ALA A 174 10.95 -3.75 13.50
CA ALA A 174 11.51 -2.57 14.14
C ALA A 174 10.42 -1.76 14.88
N GLY A 175 9.27 -1.55 14.25
CA GLY A 175 8.10 -0.94 14.89
C GLY A 175 7.63 -1.75 16.11
N GLY A 176 7.60 -3.08 16.00
CA GLY A 176 7.25 -3.97 17.10
C GLY A 176 8.25 -3.92 18.28
N VAL A 177 9.55 -3.86 18.01
CA VAL A 177 10.58 -3.68 19.04
C VAL A 177 10.39 -2.32 19.74
N LEU A 178 10.14 -1.26 18.99
CA LEU A 178 9.84 0.06 19.57
C LEU A 178 8.55 0.04 20.40
N GLY A 179 7.51 -0.67 19.94
CA GLY A 179 6.26 -0.87 20.67
C GLY A 179 6.46 -1.61 21.98
N PHE A 180 7.22 -2.70 21.96
CA PHE A 180 7.59 -3.46 23.15
C PHE A 180 8.36 -2.59 24.16
N VAL A 181 9.38 -1.85 23.71
CA VAL A 181 10.13 -0.95 24.59
C VAL A 181 9.23 0.15 25.15
N PHE A 182 8.35 0.72 24.31
CA PHE A 182 7.40 1.73 24.70
C PHE A 182 6.45 1.25 25.80
N THR A 183 5.87 0.05 25.67
CA THR A 183 4.95 -0.47 26.68
C THR A 183 5.64 -0.79 28.00
N GLN A 184 6.90 -1.25 27.99
CA GLN A 184 7.66 -1.46 29.22
C GLN A 184 7.93 -0.14 29.97
N VAL A 185 8.21 0.95 29.25
CA VAL A 185 8.44 2.27 29.84
C VAL A 185 7.13 2.91 30.29
N VAL A 186 6.12 2.94 29.41
CA VAL A 186 4.85 3.61 29.64
C VAL A 186 3.94 2.84 30.59
N GLY A 187 3.98 1.50 30.63
CA GLY A 187 3.16 0.71 31.54
C GLY A 187 3.34 1.12 33.00
N SER A 188 4.58 1.44 33.40
CA SER A 188 4.87 1.98 34.74
C SER A 188 4.28 3.39 34.96
N ALA A 189 4.28 4.24 33.94
CA ALA A 189 3.74 5.60 34.01
C ALA A 189 2.20 5.61 33.95
N ALA A 190 1.59 4.78 33.12
CA ALA A 190 0.14 4.64 32.96
C ALA A 190 -0.53 4.08 34.22
N SER A 191 0.13 3.15 34.93
CA SER A 191 -0.31 2.65 36.24
C SER A 191 -0.44 3.78 37.27
N ALA A 192 0.41 4.81 37.17
CA ALA A 192 0.32 6.00 38.01
C ALA A 192 -0.81 6.94 37.59
N LEU A 193 -1.25 6.91 36.33
CA LEU A 193 -2.39 7.72 35.86
C LEU A 193 -3.73 7.19 36.41
N ASP A 194 -3.88 5.87 36.54
CA ASP A 194 -5.14 5.22 36.90
C ASP A 194 -5.46 5.28 38.42
N LEU A 195 -4.43 5.49 39.26
CA LEU A 195 -4.57 5.38 40.73
C LEU A 195 -4.83 6.69 41.46
N THR A 196 -4.49 7.84 40.87
CA THR A 196 -4.46 9.11 41.63
C THR A 196 -5.68 9.99 41.48
N GLY A 197 -6.56 9.75 40.48
CA GLY A 197 -7.80 10.53 40.31
C GLY A 197 -7.60 12.06 40.31
N ASP A 198 -6.37 12.49 40.02
CA ASP A 198 -5.93 13.86 40.24
C ASP A 198 -6.21 14.65 38.96
N SER A 199 -6.90 15.77 39.12
CA SER A 199 -7.32 16.66 38.03
C SER A 199 -6.27 17.73 37.73
N SER A 200 -5.01 17.46 38.08
CA SER A 200 -3.90 18.36 37.87
C SER A 200 -3.46 18.40 36.39
N GLY A 201 -2.90 19.53 35.96
CA GLY A 201 -2.39 19.70 34.59
C GLY A 201 -1.34 18.67 34.17
N ALA A 202 -0.73 17.95 35.12
CA ALA A 202 0.18 16.84 34.86
C ALA A 202 -0.52 15.64 34.19
N PHE A 203 -1.77 15.32 34.56
CA PHE A 203 -2.55 14.26 33.93
C PHE A 203 -2.91 14.61 32.49
N ALA A 204 -3.33 15.86 32.26
CA ALA A 204 -3.60 16.36 30.92
C ALA A 204 -2.34 16.30 30.03
N LEU A 205 -1.18 16.69 30.58
CA LEU A 205 0.09 16.60 29.87
C LEU A 205 0.49 15.15 29.57
N GLN A 206 0.33 14.22 30.50
CA GLN A 206 0.67 12.80 30.27
C GLN A 206 -0.30 12.15 29.27
N ALA A 207 -1.60 12.41 29.38
CA ALA A 207 -2.62 11.90 28.46
C ALA A 207 -2.40 12.38 27.01
N ILE A 208 -1.78 13.55 26.83
CA ILE A 208 -1.43 14.10 25.51
C ILE A 208 -0.04 13.63 25.07
N ALA A 209 0.94 13.63 25.97
CA ALA A 209 2.33 13.30 25.64
C ALA A 209 2.50 11.82 25.25
N ILE A 210 1.85 10.90 25.95
CA ILE A 210 1.94 9.46 25.69
C ILE A 210 1.52 9.11 24.24
N PRO A 211 0.34 9.49 23.73
CA PRO A 211 -0.05 9.19 22.35
C PRO A 211 0.83 9.92 21.32
N ILE A 212 1.29 11.13 21.62
CA ILE A 212 2.22 11.85 20.72
C ILE A 212 3.53 11.08 20.59
N VAL A 213 4.12 10.66 21.71
CA VAL A 213 5.37 9.88 21.71
C VAL A 213 5.17 8.54 20.99
N GLY A 214 4.03 7.86 21.22
CA GLY A 214 3.65 6.66 20.47
C GLY A 214 3.60 6.90 18.96
N GLN A 215 2.95 7.98 18.52
CA GLN A 215 2.85 8.33 17.10
C GLN A 215 4.20 8.66 16.48
N LEU A 216 5.08 9.35 17.22
CA LEU A 216 6.45 9.63 16.78
C LEU A 216 7.29 8.36 16.66
N LEU A 217 7.15 7.41 17.60
CA LEU A 217 7.82 6.12 17.56
C LEU A 217 7.37 5.28 16.37
N MET A 218 6.07 5.29 16.04
CA MET A 218 5.56 4.61 14.83
C MET A 218 6.22 5.13 13.55
N LEU A 219 6.55 6.43 13.50
CA LEU A 219 7.25 7.07 12.37
C LEU A 219 8.78 6.84 12.37
N ALA A 220 9.36 6.35 13.45
CA ALA A 220 10.81 6.16 13.54
C ALA A 220 11.33 5.13 12.52
N GLY A 221 10.58 4.05 12.29
CA GLY A 221 10.91 3.01 11.28
C GLY A 221 11.08 3.56 9.86
N PRO A 222 10.05 4.18 9.25
CA PRO A 222 10.18 4.76 7.90
C PRO A 222 11.20 5.91 7.85
N LEU A 223 11.32 6.71 8.91
CA LEU A 223 12.30 7.80 8.96
C LEU A 223 13.75 7.26 8.95
N ALA A 224 14.02 6.19 9.70
CA ALA A 224 15.33 5.54 9.70
C ALA A 224 15.67 5.00 8.30
N LEU A 225 14.73 4.35 7.61
CA LEU A 225 14.96 3.89 6.23
C LEU A 225 15.17 5.04 5.25
N TYR A 226 14.40 6.13 5.37
CA TYR A 226 14.55 7.32 4.52
C TYR A 226 15.95 7.93 4.64
N VAL A 227 16.51 7.98 5.85
CA VAL A 227 17.84 8.54 6.11
C VAL A 227 18.95 7.56 5.67
N LEU A 228 18.81 6.27 5.96
CA LEU A 228 19.86 5.26 5.74
C LEU A 228 19.91 4.73 4.30
N ARG A 229 18.81 4.76 3.55
CA ARG A 229 18.73 4.23 2.19
C ARG A 229 18.09 5.23 1.22
N GLY A 230 18.94 6.00 0.54
CA GLY A 230 18.51 6.99 -0.47
C GLY A 230 17.78 6.43 -1.70
N ARG A 231 17.65 5.10 -1.85
CA ARG A 231 16.93 4.44 -2.95
C ARG A 231 15.40 4.46 -2.78
N TYR A 232 14.88 4.68 -1.58
CA TYR A 232 13.44 4.59 -1.26
C TYR A 232 12.85 5.95 -0.87
N ARG A 233 12.91 6.93 -1.78
CA ARG A 233 12.42 8.31 -1.55
C ARG A 233 11.08 8.60 -2.23
N GLU A 234 10.43 7.59 -2.78
CA GLU A 234 9.12 7.76 -3.39
C GLU A 234 8.06 7.94 -2.27
N PRO A 235 7.11 8.88 -2.40
CA PRO A 235 6.07 9.07 -1.39
C PRO A 235 5.27 7.80 -1.06
N LEU A 236 5.11 6.91 -2.04
CA LEU A 236 4.43 5.62 -1.87
C LEU A 236 5.19 4.68 -0.92
N ASP A 237 6.52 4.70 -0.97
CA ASP A 237 7.39 3.87 -0.10
C ASP A 237 7.30 4.34 1.36
N GLY A 238 7.20 5.65 1.59
CA GLY A 238 7.00 6.21 2.93
C GLY A 238 5.70 5.74 3.56
N LEU A 239 4.62 5.66 2.77
CA LEU A 239 3.32 5.17 3.23
C LEU A 239 3.36 3.66 3.56
N THR A 240 4.04 2.84 2.73
CA THR A 240 4.12 1.39 2.98
C THR A 240 4.96 1.08 4.23
N PHE A 241 6.16 1.65 4.36
CA PHE A 241 6.99 1.44 5.55
C PHE A 241 6.38 2.05 6.81
N GLY A 242 5.67 3.18 6.68
CA GLY A 242 4.95 3.78 7.80
C GLY A 242 3.82 2.90 8.30
N ALA A 243 2.99 2.36 7.41
CA ALA A 243 1.94 1.42 7.77
C ALA A 243 2.51 0.14 8.39
N ALA A 244 3.58 -0.42 7.82
CA ALA A 244 4.25 -1.61 8.36
C ALA A 244 4.78 -1.39 9.79
N SER A 245 5.47 -0.27 10.02
CA SER A 245 6.00 0.11 11.33
C SER A 245 4.89 0.31 12.36
N ALA A 246 3.82 1.03 11.99
CA ALA A 246 2.68 1.27 12.87
C ALA A 246 1.94 -0.02 13.24
N LEU A 247 1.70 -0.92 12.28
CA LEU A 247 1.06 -2.21 12.52
C LEU A 247 1.90 -3.09 13.45
N GLY A 248 3.22 -3.12 13.26
CA GLY A 248 4.14 -3.83 14.14
C GLY A 248 4.15 -3.27 15.56
N PHE A 249 4.22 -1.94 15.68
CA PHE A 249 4.15 -1.24 16.97
C PHE A 249 2.85 -1.58 17.71
N SER A 250 1.70 -1.39 17.07
CA SER A 250 0.39 -1.66 17.68
C SER A 250 0.25 -3.11 18.12
N LEU A 251 0.62 -4.07 17.26
CA LEU A 251 0.61 -5.49 17.58
C LEU A 251 1.46 -5.81 18.81
N ALA A 252 2.68 -5.28 18.86
CA ALA A 252 3.57 -5.51 20.00
C ALA A 252 3.01 -4.90 21.28
N THR A 253 2.48 -3.66 21.21
CA THR A 253 1.89 -3.00 22.38
C THR A 253 0.71 -3.80 22.94
N GLU A 254 -0.20 -4.24 22.07
CA GLU A 254 -1.38 -5.02 22.45
C GLU A 254 -1.00 -6.41 22.97
N LEU A 255 -0.01 -7.08 22.37
CA LEU A 255 0.44 -8.37 22.85
C LEU A 255 1.10 -8.26 24.23
N THR A 256 1.91 -7.22 24.47
CA THR A 256 2.53 -7.00 25.78
C THR A 256 1.52 -6.68 26.87
N THR A 257 0.46 -5.93 26.55
CA THR A 257 -0.57 -5.58 27.54
C THR A 257 -1.48 -6.77 27.85
N LEU A 258 -1.75 -7.63 26.87
CA LEU A 258 -2.54 -8.85 27.02
C LEU A 258 -1.75 -10.02 27.63
N TRP A 259 -0.42 -9.98 27.59
CA TRP A 259 0.45 -11.07 28.06
C TRP A 259 0.10 -11.61 29.46
N PRO A 260 -0.16 -10.77 30.48
CA PRO A 260 -0.51 -11.25 31.82
C PRO A 260 -1.86 -11.96 31.91
N LEU A 261 -2.73 -11.84 30.91
CA LEU A 261 -4.04 -12.48 30.87
C LEU A 261 -4.00 -13.89 30.25
N LEU A 262 -2.87 -14.25 29.62
CA LEU A 262 -2.69 -15.49 28.87
C LEU A 262 -1.93 -16.57 29.67
N GLY A 263 -1.37 -16.22 30.83
CA GLY A 263 -0.63 -17.13 31.73
C GLY A 263 -1.07 -16.98 33.17
#